data_AF-X1TIC6-F1
#
_entry.id   AF-X1TIC6-F1
#
_cell.length_a   1.000
_cell.length_b   1.000
_cell.length_c   1.000
_cell.angle_alpha   90.00
_cell.angle_beta   90.00
_cell.angle_gamma   90.00
#
_symmetry.space_group_name_H-M   'P 1'
#
loop_
_entity.id
_entity.type
_entity.pdbx_description
1 polymer ?
#
loop_
_entity_poly.entity_id
_entity_poly.type
_entity_poly.pdbx_seq_one_letter_code
_entity_poly.pdbx_strand_id
1 'polypeptide(L)'
;MFKVGDLAVYPAQGVGVIEAIEKKEIMGYEQLFYIMKILGNTMTIMIPTSSAKSVGLREVISEKEIPYLEHFITPTCFIYLNNYCYHTLKL
;
A
#
# COMPACT_ATOMS: atom_id res chain seq x y z
N MET A 1 7.64 2.86 -7.29
CA MET A 1 7.99 3.90 -6.29
C MET A 1 6.72 4.69 -6.12
N PHE A 2 6.20 4.77 -4.90
CA PHE A 2 4.89 5.37 -4.66
C PHE A 2 4.94 6.89 -4.83
N LYS A 3 3.83 7.44 -5.32
CA LYS A 3 3.58 8.88 -5.44
C LYS A 3 2.46 9.28 -4.49
N VAL A 4 2.38 10.57 -4.21
CA VAL A 4 1.26 11.15 -3.48
C VAL A 4 -0.03 10.90 -4.28
N GLY A 5 -1.04 10.36 -3.61
CA GLY A 5 -2.31 9.92 -4.21
C GLY A 5 -2.36 8.44 -4.58
N ASP A 6 -1.24 7.71 -4.55
CA ASP A 6 -1.24 6.29 -4.85
C ASP A 6 -1.89 5.48 -3.72
N LEU A 7 -2.62 4.43 -4.11
CA LEU A 7 -3.23 3.47 -3.21
C LEU A 7 -2.27 2.31 -2.97
N ALA A 8 -2.06 2.00 -1.71
CA ALA A 8 -1.17 0.92 -1.30
C ALA A 8 -1.74 0.15 -0.11
N VAL A 9 -1.37 -1.13 -0.02
CA VAL A 9 -1.81 -2.06 1.02
C VAL A 9 -0.67 -2.27 2.01
N TYR A 10 -0.97 -2.03 3.29
CA TYR A 10 -0.11 -2.37 4.41
C TYR A 10 -0.58 -3.68 5.05
N PRO A 11 0.27 -4.72 5.11
CA PRO A 11 -0.07 -5.98 5.77
C PRO A 11 -0.57 -5.72 7.20
N ALA A 12 -1.64 -6.40 7.61
CA ALA A 12 -2.33 -6.25 8.90
C ALA A 12 -3.17 -4.97 9.15
N GLN A 13 -2.90 -3.83 8.50
CA GLN A 13 -3.77 -2.64 8.66
C GLN A 13 -4.75 -2.42 7.51
N GLY A 14 -4.48 -3.00 6.33
CA GLY A 14 -5.35 -2.87 5.17
C GLY A 14 -4.85 -1.80 4.21
N VAL A 15 -5.75 -0.97 3.72
CA VAL A 15 -5.55 -0.17 2.51
C VAL A 15 -5.41 1.29 2.89
N GLY A 16 -4.43 1.98 2.33
CA GLY A 16 -4.23 3.39 2.55
C GLY A 16 -3.85 4.13 1.28
N VAL A 17 -3.98 5.45 1.34
CA VAL A 17 -3.52 6.38 0.31
C VAL A 17 -2.26 7.08 0.80
N ILE A 18 -1.28 7.28 -0.07
CA ILE A 18 -0.11 8.09 0.24
C ILE A 18 -0.53 9.57 0.23
N GLU A 19 -0.62 10.20 1.39
CA GLU A 19 -0.93 11.63 1.52
C GLU A 19 0.28 12.51 1.21
N ALA A 20 1.48 12.08 1.61
CA ALA A 20 2.69 12.86 1.43
C ALA A 20 3.95 12.00 1.41
N ILE A 21 5.04 12.57 0.89
CA ILE A 21 6.39 12.00 0.99
C ILE A 21 7.24 13.06 1.69
N GLU A 22 7.66 12.76 2.92
CA GLU A 22 8.45 13.67 3.73
C GLU A 22 9.91 13.24 3.78
N LYS A 23 10.82 14.22 3.78
CA LYS A 23 12.24 14.00 4.01
C LYS A 23 12.56 14.42 5.43
N LYS A 24 13.06 13.50 6.26
CA LYS A 24 13.52 13.78 7.62
C LYS A 24 14.97 13.41 7.79
N GLU A 25 15.68 14.25 8.52
CA GLU A 25 17.03 13.97 8.97
C GLU A 25 16.95 13.20 10.30
N ILE A 26 17.47 11.98 10.31
CA ILE A 26 17.56 11.15 11.51
C ILE A 26 19.02 10.78 11.69
N MET A 27 19.60 11.14 12.84
CA MET A 27 20.99 10.84 13.18
C MET A 27 22.01 11.41 12.17
N GLY A 28 21.74 12.56 11.56
CA GLY A 28 22.60 13.18 10.54
C GLY A 28 22.49 12.58 9.14
N TYR A 29 21.58 11.61 8.95
CA TYR A 29 21.29 11.01 7.65
C TYR A 29 19.91 11.43 7.17
N GLU A 30 19.85 11.88 5.93
CA GLU A 30 18.59 12.20 5.27
C GLU A 30 17.85 10.93 4.85
N GLN A 31 16.65 10.72 5.39
CA GLN A 31 15.79 9.58 5.12
C GLN A 31 14.42 10.05 4.64
N LEU A 32 13.94 9.45 3.55
CA LEU A 32 12.59 9.69 3.03
C LEU A 32 11.56 8.77 3.70
N PHE A 33 10.39 9.31 3.97
CA PHE A 33 9.25 8.66 4.61
C PHE A 33 7.98 8.84 3.77
N TYR A 34 7.24 7.76 3.59
CA TYR A 34 5.88 7.79 3.05
C TYR A 34 4.90 8.04 4.19
N ILE A 35 4.05 9.05 4.03
CA ILE A 35 2.92 9.34 4.91
C ILE A 35 1.70 8.69 4.27
N MET A 36 1.28 7.55 4.81
CA MET A 36 0.12 6.80 4.35
C MET A 36 -1.04 7.00 5.31
N LYS A 37 -2.23 7.29 4.79
CA LYS A 37 -3.47 7.35 5.56
C LYS A 37 -4.35 6.16 5.23
N ILE A 38 -4.77 5.42 6.25
CA ILE A 38 -5.59 4.22 6.06
C ILE A 38 -7.04 4.63 5.72
N LEU A 39 -7.60 3.96 4.71
CA LEU A 39 -8.99 4.13 4.29
C LEU A 39 -9.89 3.36 5.25
N GLY A 40 -10.77 4.09 5.96
CA GLY A 40 -11.70 3.53 6.95
C GLY A 40 -11.38 3.89 8.40
N ASN A 41 -10.24 4.54 8.66
CA ASN A 41 -9.95 5.18 9.93
C ASN A 41 -9.20 6.51 9.70
N THR A 42 -8.90 7.25 10.78
CA THR A 42 -8.12 8.49 10.71
C THR A 42 -6.65 8.25 11.12
N MET A 43 -6.15 7.02 10.98
CA MET A 43 -4.78 6.69 11.33
C MET A 43 -3.84 6.96 10.16
N THR A 44 -2.73 7.60 10.47
CA THR A 44 -1.66 7.88 9.52
C THR A 44 -0.41 7.11 9.94
N ILE A 45 0.16 6.36 9.00
CA ILE A 45 1.36 5.55 9.17
C ILE A 45 2.52 6.25 8.45
N MET A 46 3.66 6.31 9.11
CA MET A 46 4.90 6.79 8.53
C MET A 46 5.80 5.60 8.21
N ILE A 47 6.09 5.37 6.94
CA ILE A 47 6.85 4.22 6.47
C ILE A 47 8.18 4.71 5.86
N PRO A 48 9.35 4.29 6.37
CA PRO A 48 10.61 4.64 5.74
C PRO A 48 10.70 4.01 4.35
N THR A 49 11.04 4.82 3.35
CA THR A 49 11.17 4.37 1.95
C THR A 49 12.19 3.25 1.77
N SER A 50 13.23 3.21 2.62
CA SER A 50 14.25 2.16 2.65
C SER A 50 13.67 0.79 3.02
N SER A 51 12.73 0.75 3.96
CA SER A 51 12.12 -0.50 4.43
C SER A 51 10.75 -0.78 3.79
N ALA A 52 10.21 0.11 2.96
CA ALA A 52 8.87 -0.03 2.35
C ALA A 52 8.67 -1.40 1.65
N LYS A 53 9.68 -1.89 0.93
CA LYS A 53 9.63 -3.24 0.31
C LYS A 53 9.71 -4.36 1.35
N SER A 54 10.52 -4.18 2.39
CA SER A 54 10.71 -5.19 3.44
C SER A 54 9.49 -5.33 4.37
N VAL A 55 8.74 -4.25 4.58
CA VAL A 55 7.50 -4.27 5.38
C VAL A 55 6.30 -4.80 4.59
N GLY A 56 6.48 -5.14 3.31
CA GLY A 56 5.44 -5.70 2.47
C GLY A 56 4.42 -4.67 1.96
N LEU A 57 4.81 -3.40 1.83
CA LEU A 57 3.97 -2.38 1.20
C LEU A 57 3.77 -2.72 -0.29
N ARG A 58 2.52 -2.87 -0.71
CA ARG A 58 2.16 -3.28 -2.08
C ARG A 58 1.27 -2.26 -2.76
N GLU A 59 1.46 -2.06 -4.06
CA GLU A 59 0.56 -1.25 -4.88
C GLU A 59 -0.78 -1.98 -5.06
N VAL A 60 -1.88 -1.22 -5.03
CA VAL A 60 -3.21 -1.74 -5.35
C VAL A 60 -3.35 -1.77 -6.88
N ILE A 61 -3.83 -2.90 -7.40
CA ILE A 61 -4.10 -3.06 -8.84
C ILE A 61 -5.40 -2.32 -9.18
N SER A 62 -5.39 -1.55 -10.27
CA SER A 62 -6.57 -0.81 -10.72
C SER A 62 -7.58 -1.74 -11.41
N GLU A 63 -8.86 -1.38 -11.36
CA GLU A 63 -9.97 -2.17 -11.91
C GLU A 63 -9.79 -2.53 -13.41
N LYS A 64 -9.07 -1.68 -14.15
CA LYS A 64 -8.81 -1.88 -15.59
C LYS A 64 -7.89 -3.06 -15.89
N GLU A 65 -7.11 -3.51 -14.92
CA GLU A 65 -6.20 -4.66 -15.06
C GLU A 65 -6.80 -5.97 -14.52
N ILE A 66 -7.94 -5.90 -13.83
CA ILE A 66 -8.67 -7.06 -13.29
C ILE A 66 -9.04 -8.09 -14.37
N PRO A 67 -9.60 -7.73 -15.55
CA PRO A 67 -10.08 -8.74 -16.49
C PRO A 67 -8.97 -9.64 -17.07
N TYR A 68 -7.70 -9.24 -16.99
CA TYR A 68 -6.57 -10.08 -17.40
C TYR A 68 -6.10 -11.05 -16.30
N LEU A 69 -6.38 -10.77 -15.03
CA LEU A 69 -5.92 -11.53 -13.87
C LEU A 69 -6.90 -12.63 -13.43
N GLU A 70 -8.16 -12.58 -13.88
CA GLU A 70 -9.18 -13.59 -13.54
C GLU A 70 -8.79 -15.01 -13.97
N HIS A 71 -7.95 -15.17 -15.00
CA HIS A 71 -7.53 -16.48 -15.50
C HIS A 71 -6.37 -17.12 -14.73
N PHE A 72 -5.60 -16.34 -13.97
CA PHE A 72 -4.37 -16.81 -13.31
C PHE A 72 -4.48 -16.96 -11.79
N ILE A 73 -5.47 -16.33 -11.15
CA ILE A 73 -5.58 -16.29 -9.69
C ILE A 73 -6.58 -17.37 -9.23
N THR A 74 -6.07 -18.43 -8.61
CA THR A 74 -6.82 -19.49 -7.91
C THR A 74 -7.81 -18.94 -6.88
N PRO A 75 -8.87 -19.70 -6.48
CA PRO A 75 -10.10 -19.19 -5.83
C PRO A 75 -9.96 -18.68 -4.38
N THR A 76 -8.75 -18.41 -3.91
CA THR A 76 -8.51 -17.92 -2.55
C THR A 76 -8.60 -16.40 -2.47
N CYS A 77 -9.79 -15.94 -2.09
CA CYS A 77 -10.04 -14.74 -1.28
C CYS A 77 -9.59 -13.40 -1.89
N PHE A 78 -10.39 -12.91 -2.85
CA PHE A 78 -10.49 -11.47 -3.10
C PHE A 78 -11.29 -10.85 -1.97
N ILE A 79 -10.69 -9.96 -1.19
CA ILE A 79 -11.47 -8.99 -0.44
C ILE A 79 -11.71 -7.84 -1.43
N TYR A 80 -12.97 -7.63 -1.82
CA TYR A 80 -13.40 -6.40 -2.50
C TYR A 80 -13.89 -5.44 -1.42
N LEU A 81 -13.20 -4.32 -1.26
CA LEU A 81 -13.60 -3.24 -0.36
C LEU A 81 -13.55 -1.95 -1.18
N ASN A 82 -14.73 -1.36 -1.45
CA ASN A 82 -14.90 -0.14 -2.25
C ASN A 82 -14.29 -0.18 -3.67
N ASN A 83 -14.59 -1.21 -4.48
CA ASN A 83 -14.18 -1.35 -5.90
C ASN A 83 -12.67 -1.58 -6.16
N TYR A 84 -11.88 -1.99 -5.17
CA TYR A 84 -10.48 -2.38 -5.37
C TYR A 84 -10.26 -3.84 -4.99
N CYS A 85 -9.43 -4.53 -5.79
CA CYS A 85 -9.02 -5.91 -5.58
C CYS A 85 -7.77 -5.95 -4.67
N TYR A 86 -7.91 -6.52 -3.48
CA TYR A 86 -6.80 -6.66 -2.54
C TYR A 86 -6.20 -8.07 -2.58
N HIS A 87 -4.92 -8.16 -2.96
CA HIS A 87 -4.15 -9.40 -2.84
C HIS A 87 -3.54 -9.50 -1.43
N THR A 88 -4.29 -10.06 -0.50
CA THR A 88 -3.75 -10.48 0.80
C THR A 88 -3.02 -11.80 0.60
N LEU A 89 -1.69 -11.75 0.45
CA LEU A 89 -0.87 -12.96 0.49
C LEU A 89 -0.99 -13.49 1.93
N LYS A 90 -1.78 -14.56 2.09
CA LYS A 90 -1.81 -15.36 3.32
C LYS A 90 -0.38 -15.85 3.56
N LEU A 91 0.08 -15.61 4.78
CA LEU A 91 1.39 -15.97 5.36
C LEU A 91 2.02 -17.22 4.75
#